data_AF-A0A6N7WBW4-F1
#
_entry.id   AF-A0A6N7WBW4-F1
#
_cell.length_a   1.000
_cell.length_b   1.000
_cell.length_c   1.000
_cell.angle_alpha   90.00
_cell.angle_beta   90.00
_cell.angle_gamma   90.00
#
_symmetry.space_group_name_H-M   'P 1'
#
loop_
_entity.id
_entity.type
_entity.pdbx_description
1 polymer ?
#
loop_
_entity_poly.entity_id
_entity_poly.type
_entity_poly.pdbx_seq_one_letter_code
_entity_poly.pdbx_strand_id
1 'polypeptide(L)'
;MKKGYMDSALFMEKNNLLAHRLTECRRKKTLFTRKHKRTKEIVRTEQLIGLVNKEGYQTSFNEELFDMTVKEIKISLDHEISFVLKNGLVLTEQERGSEDAVAHTNRV
;
A
#
# COMPACT_ATOMS: atom_id res chain seq x y z
N MET A 1 11.16 -61.64 -4.50
CA MET A 1 10.81 -60.20 -4.47
C MET A 1 11.82 -59.44 -5.33
N LYS A 2 11.46 -59.09 -6.58
CA LYS A 2 12.35 -58.28 -7.43
C LYS A 2 12.35 -56.86 -6.88
N LYS A 3 13.38 -56.51 -6.08
CA LYS A 3 13.69 -55.12 -5.73
C LYS A 3 13.89 -54.39 -7.06
N GLY A 4 12.90 -53.58 -7.45
CA GLY A 4 12.98 -52.73 -8.64
C GLY A 4 14.08 -51.72 -8.40
N TYR A 5 15.29 -52.02 -8.88
CA TYR A 5 16.38 -51.08 -8.91
C TYR A 5 15.96 -49.96 -9.86
N MET A 6 15.54 -48.84 -9.28
CA MET A 6 15.43 -47.59 -10.02
C MET A 6 16.79 -47.30 -10.62
N ASP A 7 16.83 -47.06 -11.93
CA ASP A 7 18.06 -46.67 -12.63
C ASP A 7 18.69 -45.49 -11.89
N SER A 8 19.98 -45.61 -11.56
CA SER A 8 20.69 -44.63 -10.76
C SER A 8 20.70 -43.26 -11.46
N ALA A 9 20.73 -43.24 -12.80
CA ALA A 9 20.61 -42.01 -13.57
C ALA A 9 19.25 -41.34 -13.35
N LEU A 10 18.16 -42.11 -13.41
CA LEU A 10 16.80 -41.63 -13.17
C LEU A 10 16.59 -41.13 -11.73
N PHE A 11 17.22 -41.79 -10.75
CA PHE A 11 17.17 -41.34 -9.36
C PHE A 11 17.90 -40.00 -9.18
N MET A 12 19.11 -39.88 -9.73
CA MET A 12 19.90 -38.65 -9.64
C MET A 12 19.21 -37.49 -10.35
N GLU A 13 18.62 -37.71 -11.52
CA GLU A 13 17.84 -36.70 -12.25
C GLU A 13 16.66 -36.19 -11.40
N LYS A 14 15.85 -37.11 -10.84
CA LYS A 14 14.73 -36.74 -9.98
C LYS A 14 15.18 -35.99 -8.73
N ASN A 15 16.29 -36.41 -8.12
CA ASN A 15 16.83 -35.76 -6.93
C ASN A 15 17.35 -34.34 -7.25
N ASN A 16 18.03 -34.16 -8.38
CA ASN A 16 18.48 -32.85 -8.85
C ASN A 16 17.31 -31.91 -9.16
N LEU A 17 16.25 -32.42 -9.79
CA LEU A 17 15.03 -31.66 -10.03
C LEU A 17 14.39 -31.20 -8.71
N LEU A 18 14.33 -32.08 -7.71
CA LEU A 18 13.81 -31.75 -6.39
C LEU A 18 14.68 -30.70 -5.68
N ALA A 19 16.00 -30.83 -5.74
CA ALA A 19 16.94 -29.87 -5.17
C ALA A 19 16.82 -28.49 -5.82
N HIS A 20 16.65 -28.44 -7.15
CA HIS A 20 16.42 -27.21 -7.89
C HIS A 20 15.08 -26.56 -7.49
N ARG A 21 13.99 -27.33 -7.44
CA ARG A 21 12.67 -26.84 -6.98
C ARG A 21 12.72 -26.31 -5.54
N LEU A 22 13.44 -26.99 -4.65
CA LEU A 22 13.62 -26.56 -3.27
C LEU A 22 14.36 -25.23 -3.20
N THR A 23 15.41 -25.06 -4.01
CA THR A 23 16.19 -23.82 -4.09
C THR A 23 15.34 -22.67 -4.60
N GLU A 24 14.56 -22.88 -5.66
CA GLU A 24 13.63 -21.87 -6.18
C GLU A 24 12.53 -21.52 -5.17
N CYS A 25 11.98 -22.51 -4.45
CA CYS A 25 11.04 -22.26 -3.37
C CYS A 25 11.66 -21.42 -2.24
N ARG A 26 12.89 -21.73 -1.82
CA ARG A 26 13.61 -20.93 -0.81
C ARG A 26 13.84 -19.50 -1.29
N ARG A 27 14.27 -19.31 -2.54
CA ARG A 27 14.46 -17.99 -3.14
C ARG A 27 13.17 -17.18 -3.16
N LYS A 28 12.06 -17.77 -3.63
CA LYS A 28 10.73 -17.13 -3.63
C LYS A 28 10.29 -16.76 -2.21
N LYS A 29 10.43 -17.67 -1.24
CA LYS A 29 10.14 -17.39 0.18
C LYS A 29 10.93 -16.18 0.69
N THR A 30 12.24 -16.14 0.45
CA THR A 30 13.08 -14.99 0.86
C THR A 30 12.64 -13.68 0.21
N LEU A 31 12.26 -13.70 -1.07
CA LEU A 31 11.74 -12.52 -1.76
C LEU A 31 10.42 -12.03 -1.14
N PHE A 32 9.48 -12.95 -0.86
CA PHE A 32 8.23 -12.60 -0.20
C PHE A 32 8.46 -12.09 1.21
N THR A 33 9.29 -12.74 2.03
CA THR A 33 9.60 -12.25 3.39
C THR A 33 10.32 -10.90 3.38
N ARG A 34 11.17 -10.62 2.39
CA ARG A 34 11.79 -9.29 2.22
C ARG A 34 10.76 -8.23 1.83
N LYS A 35 9.80 -8.54 0.96
CA LYS A 35 8.65 -7.66 0.67
C LYS A 35 7.75 -7.46 1.89
N HIS A 36 7.65 -8.48 2.76
CA HIS A 36 6.77 -8.50 3.93
C HIS A 36 7.40 -7.87 5.20
N LYS A 37 8.67 -7.45 5.17
CA LYS A 37 9.24 -6.58 6.20
C LYS A 37 8.57 -5.21 6.08
N ARG A 38 7.36 -5.09 6.66
CA ARG A 38 6.53 -3.88 6.79
C ARG A 38 6.58 -3.03 5.52
N THR A 39 5.73 -3.36 4.54
CA THR A 39 5.50 -2.49 3.38
C THR A 39 5.35 -1.07 3.92
N LYS A 40 6.14 -0.12 3.40
CA LYS A 40 6.20 1.26 3.94
C LYS A 40 4.79 1.86 4.08
N GLU A 41 3.88 1.48 3.20
CA GLU A 41 2.44 1.78 3.22
C GLU A 41 1.73 1.34 4.51
N ILE A 42 1.99 0.12 5.01
CA ILE A 42 1.42 -0.36 6.28
C ILE A 42 1.85 0.54 7.42
N VAL A 43 3.16 0.82 7.53
CA VAL A 43 3.70 1.67 8.60
C VAL A 43 3.09 3.07 8.54
N ARG A 44 3.02 3.65 7.34
CA ARG A 44 2.44 4.99 7.15
C ARG A 44 0.93 5.01 7.40
N THR A 45 0.23 3.92 7.13
CA THR A 45 -1.20 3.78 7.43
C THR A 45 -1.42 3.66 8.93
N GLU A 46 -0.60 2.88 9.65
CA GLU A 46 -0.61 2.83 11.12
C GLU A 46 -0.34 4.22 11.73
N GLN A 47 0.61 4.98 11.16
CA GLN A 47 0.89 6.37 11.57
C GLN A 47 -0.32 7.28 11.35
N LEU A 48 -0.97 7.20 10.19
CA LEU A 48 -2.17 7.99 9.89
C LEU A 48 -3.32 7.67 10.85
N ILE A 49 -3.56 6.38 11.12
CA ILE A 49 -4.58 5.94 12.10
C ILE A 49 -4.25 6.50 13.49
N GLY A 50 -2.99 6.45 13.90
CA GLY A 50 -2.54 7.02 15.18
C GLY A 50 -2.78 8.53 15.27
N LEU A 51 -2.51 9.26 14.19
CA LEU A 51 -2.77 10.71 14.11
C LEU A 51 -4.26 11.02 14.20
N VAL A 52 -5.10 10.32 13.43
CA VAL A 52 -6.56 10.51 13.45
C VAL A 52 -7.15 10.20 14.83
N ASN A 53 -6.70 9.13 15.50
CA ASN A 53 -7.21 8.77 16.82
C ASN A 53 -6.77 9.75 17.91
N LYS A 54 -5.59 10.37 17.78
CA LYS A 54 -5.06 11.32 18.76
C LYS A 54 -5.72 12.70 18.65
N GLU A 55 -5.80 13.22 17.43
CA GLU A 55 -6.25 14.59 17.19
C GLU A 55 -7.77 14.68 17.04
N GLY A 56 -8.42 13.60 16.58
CA GLY A 56 -9.85 13.55 16.37
C GLY A 56 -10.31 14.42 15.19
N TYR A 57 -11.63 14.63 15.12
CA TYR A 57 -12.25 15.42 14.06
C TYR A 57 -11.90 16.91 14.22
N GLN A 58 -11.37 17.52 13.16
CA GLN A 58 -11.01 18.94 13.15
C GLN A 58 -12.15 19.77 12.55
N THR A 59 -12.54 20.84 13.24
CA THR A 59 -13.55 21.81 12.76
C THR A 59 -12.93 23.05 12.12
N SER A 60 -11.64 23.30 12.39
CA SER A 60 -10.86 24.38 11.79
C SER A 60 -9.63 23.81 11.09
N PHE A 61 -9.14 24.53 10.08
CA PHE A 61 -7.91 24.16 9.41
C PHE A 61 -6.72 24.22 10.38
N ASN A 62 -5.93 23.15 10.40
CA ASN A 62 -4.68 23.06 11.15
C ASN A 62 -3.56 22.69 10.17
N GLU A 63 -2.66 23.64 9.93
CA GLU A 63 -1.56 23.51 8.96
C GLU A 63 -0.58 22.39 9.35
N GLU A 64 -0.29 22.23 10.64
CA GLU A 64 0.62 21.18 11.11
C GLU A 64 0.05 19.78 10.86
N LEU A 65 -1.24 19.58 11.14
CA LEU A 65 -1.93 18.31 10.86
C LEU A 65 -2.01 18.04 9.36
N PHE A 66 -2.24 19.09 8.57
CA PHE A 66 -2.28 19.01 7.12
C PHE A 66 -0.93 18.57 6.57
N ASP A 67 0.16 19.22 6.97
CA ASP A 67 1.53 18.89 6.56
C ASP A 67 1.96 17.50 7.02
N MET A 68 1.48 17.04 8.19
CA MET A 68 1.73 15.67 8.64
C MET A 68 1.01 14.63 7.81
N THR A 69 -0.14 14.96 7.21
CA THR A 69 -1.05 14.01 6.57
C THR A 69 -0.92 13.98 5.05
N VAL A 70 -0.84 15.15 4.43
CA VAL A 70 -0.79 15.33 2.96
C VAL A 70 0.66 15.32 2.48
N LYS A 71 0.89 14.72 1.32
CA LYS A 71 2.20 14.65 0.65
C LYS A 71 2.28 15.64 -0.50
N GLU A 72 1.27 15.65 -1.36
CA GLU A 72 1.19 16.49 -2.55
C GLU A 72 -0.27 16.71 -2.92
N ILE A 73 -0.54 17.86 -3.54
CA ILE A 73 -1.85 18.19 -4.11
C ILE A 73 -1.70 18.15 -5.62
N LYS A 74 -2.64 17.47 -6.29
CA LYS A 74 -2.71 17.39 -7.75
C LYS A 74 -3.97 18.11 -8.19
N ILE A 75 -3.81 19.01 -9.15
CA ILE A 75 -4.93 19.74 -9.75
C ILE A 75 -5.03 19.26 -11.20
N SER A 76 -6.18 18.68 -11.56
CA SER A 76 -6.45 18.25 -12.93
C SER A 76 -6.90 19.44 -13.80
N LEU A 77 -6.91 19.23 -15.11
CA LEU A 77 -7.45 20.22 -16.06
C LEU A 77 -8.97 20.41 -15.91
N ASP A 78 -9.67 19.41 -15.37
CA ASP A 78 -11.11 19.40 -15.16
C ASP A 78 -11.50 19.96 -13.77
N HIS A 79 -10.64 20.79 -13.18
CA HIS A 79 -10.80 21.37 -11.84
C HIS A 79 -10.95 20.33 -10.70
N GLU A 80 -10.57 19.07 -10.91
CA GLU A 80 -10.55 18.08 -9.83
C GLU A 80 -9.31 18.29 -8.97
N ILE A 81 -9.52 18.41 -7.66
CA ILE A 81 -8.45 18.55 -6.68
C ILE A 81 -8.24 17.19 -6.02
N SER A 82 -7.02 16.67 -6.09
CA SER A 82 -6.65 15.40 -5.48
C SER A 82 -5.56 15.57 -4.43
N PHE A 83 -5.86 15.19 -3.21
CA PHE A 83 -4.93 15.15 -2.09
C PHE A 83 -4.29 13.77 -1.99
N VAL A 84 -2.99 13.69 -2.25
CA VAL A 84 -2.23 12.47 -2.05
C VAL A 84 -1.71 12.46 -0.62
N LEU A 85 -2.14 11.50 0.18
CA LEU A 85 -1.72 11.34 1.56
C LEU A 85 -0.35 10.66 1.64
N LYS A 86 0.38 10.87 2.74
CA LYS A 86 1.70 10.25 2.94
C LYS A 86 1.65 8.72 2.94
N ASN A 87 0.54 8.12 3.35
CA ASN A 87 0.36 6.66 3.31
C ASN A 87 0.07 6.10 1.90
N GLY A 88 -0.15 6.96 0.90
CA GLY A 88 -0.39 6.58 -0.49
C GLY A 88 -1.87 6.59 -0.90
N LEU A 89 -2.80 6.88 0.03
CA LEU A 89 -4.19 7.12 -0.34
C LEU A 89 -4.32 8.42 -1.15
N VAL A 90 -5.31 8.46 -2.03
CA VAL A 90 -5.65 9.64 -2.81
C VAL A 90 -7.10 9.98 -2.54
N LEU A 91 -7.33 11.20 -2.06
CA LEU A 91 -8.67 11.76 -1.84
C LEU A 91 -8.93 12.77 -2.94
N THR A 92 -9.91 12.49 -3.79
CA THR A 92 -10.27 13.37 -4.90
C THR A 92 -11.57 14.07 -4.58
N GLU A 93 -11.52 15.40 -4.61
CA GLU A 93 -12.65 16.28 -4.50
C GLU A 93 -13.09 16.66 -5.91
N GLN A 94 -14.34 16.31 -6.23
CA GLN A 94 -15.00 16.73 -7.46
C GLN A 94 -15.87 17.93 -7.12
N GLU A 95 -15.70 19.02 -7.86
CA GLU A 95 -16.57 20.18 -7.78
C GLU A 95 -17.99 19.75 -8.22
N ARG A 96 -18.86 19.43 -7.26
CA ARG A 96 -20.30 19.30 -7.54
C ARG A 96 -20.80 20.73 -7.75
N GLY A 97 -20.96 21.09 -9.02
CA GLY A 97 -20.98 22.48 -9.49
C GLY A 97 -21.91 23.43 -8.75
N SER A 98 -21.49 24.70 -8.68
CA SER A 98 -22.21 25.95 -8.37
C SER A 98 -23.11 26.06 -7.12
N GLU A 99 -23.64 24.97 -6.55
CA GLU A 99 -24.54 25.00 -5.39
C GLU A 99 -23.77 25.07 -4.07
N ASP A 100 -22.60 24.41 -3.98
CA ASP A 100 -21.80 24.37 -2.74
C ASP A 100 -21.05 25.68 -2.45
N ALA A 101 -20.68 26.46 -3.47
CA ALA A 101 -20.04 27.77 -3.29
C ALA A 101 -20.98 28.79 -2.59
N VAL A 102 -22.30 28.59 -2.69
CA VAL A 102 -23.33 29.47 -2.09
C VAL A 102 -23.55 29.14 -0.61
N ALA A 103 -23.17 27.94 -0.15
CA ALA A 103 -23.35 27.53 1.25
C ALA A 103 -22.41 28.23 2.24
N HIS A 104 -21.29 28.81 1.76
CA HIS A 104 -20.29 29.46 2.61
C HIS A 104 -20.35 30.99 2.65
N THR A 105 -21.09 31.65 1.76
CA THR A 105 -21.22 33.11 1.75
C THR A 105 -22.30 33.64 2.69
N ASN A 106 -23.21 32.78 3.18
CA ASN A 106 -24.40 33.19 3.95
C ASN A 106 -24.36 32.86 5.46
N ARG A 107 -23.18 32.64 6.06
CA ARG A 107 -23.04 32.61 7.53
C ARG A 107 -22.48 33.95 8.02
N VAL A 108 -23.38 34.91 8.22
CA VAL A 108 -23.18 36.10 9.07
C VAL A 108 -23.69 35.78 10.47
#